data_AF-A0A519F634-F1
#
_entry.id   AF-A0A519F634-F1
#
_cell.length_a   1.000
_cell.length_b   1.000
_cell.length_c   1.000
_cell.angle_alpha   90.00
_cell.angle_beta   90.00
_cell.angle_gamma   90.00
#
_symmetry.space_group_name_H-M   'P 1'
#
loop_
_entity.id
_entity.type
_entity.pdbx_description
1 polymer ?
#
loop_
_entity_poly.entity_id
_entity_poly.type
_entity_poly.pdbx_seq_one_letter_code
_entity_poly.pdbx_strand_id
1 'polypeptide(L)' 'MSRKKEINSALWKRLQPLLPVVKPSPQGGRPRLDDELALNGILFVLRTGIAWEDLPQELGFGSGMTCWRRL' A
#
# COMPACT_ATOMS: atom_id res chain seq x y z
N MET A 1 -11.24 4.41 14.78
CA MET A 1 -11.79 4.87 13.49
C MET A 1 -11.83 3.69 12.53
N SER A 2 -12.92 3.52 11.78
CA SER A 2 -13.07 2.39 10.85
C SER A 2 -12.11 2.54 9.68
N ARG A 3 -11.29 1.51 9.43
CA ARG A 3 -10.35 1.44 8.29
C ARG A 3 -11.15 1.35 7.00
N LYS A 4 -11.41 2.49 6.35
CA LYS A 4 -12.09 2.51 5.05
C LYS A 4 -11.07 2.17 3.97
N LYS A 5 -10.97 0.88 3.64
CA LYS A 5 -10.18 0.41 2.48
C LYS A 5 -10.87 0.89 1.20
N GLU A 6 -10.09 1.43 0.27
CA GLU A 6 -10.51 1.77 -1.10
C GLU A 6 -10.83 0.51 -1.90
N ILE A 7 -10.02 -0.53 -1.69
CA ILE A 7 -10.15 -1.81 -2.39
C ILE A 7 -10.90 -2.79 -1.52
N ASN A 8 -12.01 -3.33 -2.05
CA ASN A 8 -12.70 -4.43 -1.41
C ASN A 8 -11.96 -5.77 -1.67
N SER A 9 -12.22 -6.76 -0.82
CA SER A 9 -11.53 -8.06 -0.88
C SER A 9 -11.71 -8.81 -2.21
N ALA A 10 -12.84 -8.62 -2.90
CA ALA A 10 -13.10 -9.29 -4.18
C ALA A 10 -12.22 -8.74 -5.31
N LEU A 11 -12.07 -7.41 -5.36
CA LEU A 11 -11.18 -6.75 -6.30
C LEU A 11 -9.72 -7.09 -5.99
N TRP A 12 -9.32 -7.06 -4.72
CA TRP A 12 -7.97 -7.45 -4.31
C TRP A 12 -7.59 -8.85 -4.79
N LYS A 13 -8.47 -9.84 -4.59
CA LYS A 13 -8.25 -11.22 -5.07
C LYS A 13 -8.00 -11.33 -6.57
N ARG A 14 -8.57 -10.41 -7.37
CA ARG A 14 -8.35 -10.36 -8.83
C ARG A 14 -7.05 -9.65 -9.20
N LEU A 15 -6.64 -8.65 -8.42
CA LEU A 15 -5.41 -7.87 -8.66
C LEU A 15 -4.15 -8.58 -8.17
N GLN A 16 -4.21 -9.22 -7.00
CA GLN A 16 -3.07 -9.88 -6.36
C GLN A 16 -2.25 -10.78 -7.31
N PRO A 17 -2.84 -11.68 -8.13
CA PRO A 17 -2.06 -12.54 -9.02
C PRO A 17 -1.39 -11.80 -10.19
N LEU A 18 -1.78 -10.55 -10.46
CA LEU A 18 -1.20 -9.72 -11.52
C LEU A 18 0.03 -8.94 -11.03
N LEU A 19 0.24 -8.86 -9.71
CA LEU A 19 1.38 -8.17 -9.15
C LEU A 19 2.66 -8.99 -9.30
N PRO A 20 3.82 -8.35 -9.51
CA PRO A 20 5.09 -9.05 -9.61
C PRO A 20 5.42 -9.75 -8.28
N VAL A 21 5.89 -10.99 -8.36
CA VAL A 21 6.35 -11.73 -7.18
C VAL A 21 7.69 -11.14 -6.72
N VAL A 22 7.68 -10.48 -5.56
CA VAL A 22 8.89 -9.90 -4.97
C VAL A 22 9.62 -10.93 -4.14
N LYS A 23 10.85 -11.28 -4.52
CA LYS A 23 11.72 -12.15 -3.72
C LYS A 23 12.35 -11.37 -2.56
N PRO A 24 12.27 -11.87 -1.31
CA PRO A 24 12.97 -11.26 -0.18
C PRO A 24 14.49 -11.23 -0.41
N SER A 25 15.16 -10.18 0.07
CA SER A 25 16.62 -10.11 0.02
C SER A 25 17.24 -11.16 0.94
N PRO A 26 18.25 -11.93 0.49
CA PRO A 26 19.00 -12.86 1.34
C PRO A 26 19.69 -12.16 2.53
N GLN A 27 20.01 -10.88 2.38
CA GLN A 27 20.67 -10.05 3.41
C GLN A 27 19.68 -9.54 4.47
N GLY A 28 18.39 -9.84 4.32
CA GLY A 28 17.33 -9.35 5.20
C GLY A 28 17.03 -7.87 5.00
N GLY A 29 16.57 -7.21 6.07
CA GLY A 29 16.16 -5.82 6.08
C GLY A 29 14.75 -5.64 6.67
N ARG A 30 14.25 -4.40 6.63
CA ARG A 30 12.89 -4.10 7.09
C ARG A 30 11.87 -4.88 6.23
N PRO A 31 10.96 -5.65 6.83
CA PRO A 31 9.91 -6.34 6.08
C PRO A 31 9.13 -5.38 5.20
N ARG A 32 8.82 -5.82 3.98
CA ARG A 32 7.96 -5.04 3.08
C ARG A 32 6.56 -4.96 3.68
N LEU A 33 5.93 -3.80 3.54
CA LEU A 33 4.50 -3.65 3.83
C LEU A 33 3.69 -4.61 2.94
N ASP A 34 2.56 -5.09 3.43
CA ASP A 34 1.60 -5.83 2.63
C ASP A 34 1.17 -5.04 1.37
N ASP A 35 1.07 -5.72 0.23
CA ASP A 35 0.80 -5.08 -1.05
C ASP A 35 -0.63 -4.53 -1.15
N GLU A 36 -1.60 -5.15 -0.46
CA GLU A 36 -2.97 -4.64 -0.37
C GLU A 36 -2.98 -3.30 0.37
N LEU A 37 -2.24 -3.22 1.49
CA LEU A 37 -2.15 -1.99 2.28
C LEU A 37 -1.44 -0.87 1.50
N ALA A 38 -0.32 -1.19 0.85
CA ALA A 38 0.39 -0.23 0.02
C ALA A 38 -0.50 0.31 -1.11
N LEU A 39 -1.26 -0.57 -1.78
CA LEU A 39 -2.15 -0.18 -2.87
C LEU A 39 -3.32 0.71 -2.38
N ASN A 40 -3.88 0.41 -1.20
CA ASN A 40 -4.88 1.28 -0.58
C ASN A 40 -4.30 2.68 -0.25
N GLY A 41 -3.07 2.74 0.24
CA GLY A 41 -2.37 4.01 0.49
C GLY A 41 -2.15 4.83 -0.80
N ILE A 42 -1.69 4.18 -1.87
CA ILE A 42 -1.53 4.80 -3.20
C ILE A 42 -2.86 5.37 -3.69
N LEU A 43 -3.93 4.59 -3.64
CA LEU A 43 -5.25 5.04 -4.11
C LEU A 43 -5.80 6.19 -3.26
N PHE A 44 -5.56 6.18 -1.95
CA PHE A 44 -5.96 7.28 -1.07
C PHE A 44 -5.26 8.58 -1.47
N VAL A 45 -3.94 8.55 -1.68
CA VAL A 45 -3.16 9.72 -2.13
C VAL A 45 -3.67 10.21 -3.49
N LEU A 46 -3.82 9.31 -4.47
CA LEU A 46 -4.30 9.68 -5.80
C LEU A 46 -5.72 10.24 -5.80
N ARG A 47 -6.60 9.75 -4.92
CA ARG A 47 -7.99 10.20 -4.83
C ARG A 47 -8.14 11.53 -4.10
N THR A 48 -7.29 11.80 -3.12
CA THR A 48 -7.36 13.02 -2.30
C THR A 48 -6.46 14.13 -2.82
N GLY A 49 -5.44 13.80 -3.61
CA GLY A 49 -4.48 14.76 -4.16
C GLY A 49 -3.47 15.30 -3.15
N ILE A 50 -3.36 14.69 -1.97
CA ILE A 50 -2.41 15.09 -0.94
C ILE A 50 -0.96 14.75 -1.33
N ALA A 51 0.02 15.38 -0.69
CA ALA A 51 1.41 14.95 -0.81
C ALA A 51 1.62 13.57 -0.18
N TRP A 52 2.66 12.84 -0.60
CA TRP A 52 2.97 11.52 -0.04
C TRP A 52 3.35 11.61 1.44
N GLU A 53 4.01 12.69 1.84
CA GLU A 53 4.40 12.97 3.22
C GLU A 53 3.18 13.17 4.13
N ASP A 54 2.05 13.59 3.57
CA ASP A 54 0.82 13.90 4.29
C ASP A 54 -0.12 12.70 4.44
N LEU A 55 0.25 11.51 3.94
CA LEU A 55 -0.58 10.30 4.10
C LEU A 55 -0.75 9.97 5.60
N PRO A 56 -1.99 10.00 6.16
CA PRO A 56 -2.18 9.80 7.58
C PRO A 56 -1.87 8.36 8.00
N GLN A 57 -0.95 8.19 8.96
CA GLN A 57 -0.47 6.88 9.39
C GLN A 57 -1.54 6.09 10.16
N GLU A 58 -2.48 6.76 10.80
CA GLU A 58 -3.61 6.17 11.53
C GLU A 58 -4.54 5.34 10.64
N LEU A 59 -4.50 5.51 9.32
CA LEU A 59 -5.22 4.68 8.35
C LEU A 59 -4.62 3.26 8.24
N GLY A 60 -3.37 3.07 8.67
CA GLY A 60 -2.70 1.78 8.67
C GLY A 60 -2.22 1.32 7.29
N PHE A 61 -2.08 2.23 6.32
CA PHE A 61 -1.51 1.97 4.99
C PHE A 61 0.02 2.10 4.95
N GLY A 62 0.67 2.25 6.11
CA GLY A 62 2.08 2.62 6.20
C GLY A 62 2.30 4.12 5.94
N SER A 63 3.56 4.51 5.72
CA SER A 63 3.88 5.88 5.32
C SER A 63 3.68 6.08 3.82
N GLY A 64 3.35 7.30 3.38
CA GLY A 64 3.23 7.56 1.95
C GLY A 64 4.56 7.38 1.21
N MET A 65 5.71 7.59 1.86
CA MET A 65 7.02 7.20 1.29
C MET A 65 7.14 5.70 1.01
N THR A 66 6.54 4.85 1.85
CA THR A 66 6.52 3.39 1.61
C THR A 66 5.64 3.05 0.41
N CYS A 67 4.53 3.78 0.24
CA CYS A 67 3.63 3.66 -0.91
C CYS A 67 4.32 4.15 -2.20
N TRP A 68 4.97 5.32 -2.16
CA TRP A 68 5.64 5.93 -3.30
C TRP A 68 6.75 5.04 -3.88
N ARG A 69 7.54 4.37 -3.03
CA ARG A 69 8.57 3.39 -3.45
C ARG A 69 8.01 2.14 -4.17
N ARG A 70 6.69 2.03 -4.37
CA ARG A 70 6.05 0.95 -5.14
C ARG A 70 5.72 1.33 -6.59
N LEU A 71 5.85 2.61 -6.93
CA LEU A 71 5.74 3.15 -8.29
C LEU A 71 7.12 3.16 -8.94
#